data_AF-A0AB73AGW7-F1
#
_entry.id   AF-A0AB73AGW7-F1
#
_cell.length_a   1.000
_cell.length_b   1.000
_cell.length_c   1.000
_cell.angle_alpha   90.00
_cell.angle_beta   90.00
_cell.angle_gamma   90.00
#
_symmetry.space_group_name_H-M   'P 1'
#
loop_
_entity.id
_entity.type
_entity.pdbx_description
1 polymer ?
#
loop_
_entity_poly.entity_id
_entity_poly.type
_entity_poly.pdbx_seq_one_letter_code
_entity_poly.pdbx_strand_id
1 'polypeptide(L)'
;MDMATTINNYTPSVVFHPGETLADKLEEMGMGVKEFAVRTSKPEKTIIAVIKGDSAITSDMSVAFETVTKIPAHFWMNKQRAYDEYIARQKRELLIQNSAEWAMLFPIADMVKKGWLAPCKTVREKVFQLFSFFGVSTSRAWEDYYFNQQLKVAFRISLAKTKEPYAISAWLRQGELQAANLEQDVVYSEKSLKELIPQMKTLIATHPQDFAIRLQTLCLQAGIKLIYTPCLPKAPINGATRWLNDTPCIQLSGRHKRNDIFWFSFFHEVGHILLHGKKDIFLENIDYTDKQLEKEHEADTFASKILLSPSEEAEIIKSGDYTLQSIRYFAEKFCTPPAIIVGRLQHLKVIPYWQDQELIEKVDLDSAVK
;
A
#
# COMPACT_ATOMS: atom_id res chain seq x y z
N MET A 1 -12.12 -32.59 -13.15
CA MET A 1 -11.06 -33.01 -14.08
C MET A 1 -11.08 -31.99 -15.21
N ASP A 2 -10.54 -30.80 -14.96
CA ASP A 2 -10.57 -29.70 -15.94
C ASP A 2 -9.28 -29.75 -16.75
N MET A 3 -9.45 -30.07 -18.03
CA MET A 3 -8.38 -30.02 -19.03
C MET A 3 -7.98 -28.57 -19.23
N ALA A 4 -6.86 -28.16 -18.62
CA ALA A 4 -6.20 -26.90 -18.93
C ALA A 4 -5.68 -26.97 -20.37
N THR A 5 -6.46 -26.44 -21.32
CA THR A 5 -6.06 -26.24 -22.70
C THR A 5 -4.82 -25.36 -22.70
N THR A 6 -3.64 -25.96 -22.88
CA THR A 6 -2.39 -25.22 -22.94
C THR A 6 -2.38 -24.47 -24.25
N ILE A 7 -2.76 -23.19 -24.21
CA ILE A 7 -2.71 -22.32 -25.39
C ILE A 7 -1.23 -22.21 -25.78
N ASN A 8 -0.87 -22.84 -26.90
CA ASN A 8 0.49 -22.84 -27.41
C ASN A 8 0.78 -21.45 -28.03
N ASN A 9 1.12 -20.49 -27.18
CA ASN A 9 1.46 -19.13 -27.60
C ASN A 9 2.89 -19.12 -28.17
N TYR A 10 3.02 -19.22 -29.49
CA TYR A 10 4.28 -18.94 -30.18
C TYR A 10 4.57 -17.44 -30.12
N THR A 11 5.54 -17.04 -29.30
CA THR A 11 6.13 -15.69 -29.32
C THR A 11 7.39 -15.73 -30.19
N PRO A 12 7.41 -15.08 -31.36
CA PRO A 12 8.60 -15.05 -32.21
C PRO A 12 9.79 -14.44 -31.46
N SER A 13 10.97 -15.02 -31.63
CA SER A 13 12.21 -14.48 -31.04
C SER A 13 12.64 -13.15 -31.66
N VAL A 14 12.19 -12.87 -32.88
CA VAL A 14 12.43 -11.64 -33.64
C VAL A 14 11.17 -11.32 -34.44
N VAL A 15 10.76 -10.06 -34.44
CA VAL A 15 9.69 -9.54 -35.31
C VAL A 15 10.25 -8.34 -36.08
N PHE A 16 10.17 -8.41 -37.41
CA PHE A 16 10.63 -7.37 -38.32
C PHE A 16 9.58 -6.28 -38.51
N HIS A 17 10.02 -5.05 -38.73
CA HIS A 17 9.10 -3.95 -39.00
C HIS A 17 8.39 -4.21 -40.34
N PRO A 18 7.07 -3.93 -40.50
CA PRO A 18 6.39 -4.13 -41.78
C PRO A 18 6.99 -3.32 -42.93
N GLY A 19 7.76 -2.27 -42.63
CA GLY A 19 8.55 -1.51 -43.60
C GLY A 19 9.57 -2.32 -44.38
N GLU A 20 10.16 -3.36 -43.77
CA GLU A 20 11.07 -4.28 -44.47
C GLU A 20 10.30 -5.08 -45.52
N THR A 21 9.13 -5.61 -45.14
CA THR A 21 8.23 -6.32 -46.08
C THR A 21 7.71 -5.38 -47.18
N LEU A 22 7.51 -4.10 -46.89
CA LEU A 22 7.18 -3.11 -47.90
C LEU A 22 8.34 -2.88 -48.87
N ALA A 23 9.57 -2.76 -48.36
CA ALA A 23 10.76 -2.58 -49.19
C ALA A 23 10.94 -3.74 -50.18
N ASP A 24 10.88 -4.98 -49.69
CA ASP A 24 10.97 -6.19 -50.52
C ASP A 24 9.88 -6.20 -51.59
N LYS A 25 8.65 -5.82 -51.22
CA LYS A 25 7.53 -5.82 -52.18
C LYS A 25 7.68 -4.76 -53.26
N LEU A 26 8.22 -3.58 -52.91
CA LEU A 26 8.49 -2.53 -53.90
C LEU A 26 9.59 -2.92 -54.86
N GLU A 27 10.64 -3.60 -54.37
CA GLU A 27 11.71 -4.15 -55.20
C GLU A 27 11.17 -5.23 -56.15
N GLU A 28 10.36 -6.17 -55.67
CA GLU A 28 9.69 -7.20 -56.48
C GLU A 28 8.83 -6.60 -57.59
N MET A 29 8.15 -5.49 -57.30
CA MET A 29 7.32 -4.77 -58.26
C MET A 29 8.11 -3.85 -59.21
N GLY A 30 9.43 -3.69 -59.01
CA GLY A 30 10.25 -2.71 -59.72
C GLY A 30 9.82 -1.26 -59.50
N MET A 31 9.19 -0.97 -58.36
CA MET A 31 8.57 0.33 -58.07
C MET A 31 9.43 1.15 -57.10
N GLY A 32 9.77 2.38 -57.49
CA GLY A 32 10.51 3.30 -56.63
C GLY A 32 9.65 3.87 -55.49
N VAL A 33 10.29 4.25 -54.37
CA VAL A 33 9.62 4.84 -53.19
C VAL A 33 8.84 6.11 -53.55
N LYS A 34 9.40 6.97 -54.40
CA LYS A 34 8.74 8.18 -54.90
C LYS A 34 7.45 7.86 -55.65
N GLU A 35 7.49 6.85 -56.52
CA GLU A 35 6.32 6.42 -57.28
C GLU A 35 5.25 5.83 -56.36
N PHE A 36 5.64 4.97 -55.43
CA PHE A 36 4.71 4.38 -54.46
C PHE A 36 4.03 5.45 -53.60
N ALA A 37 4.78 6.45 -53.15
CA ALA A 37 4.26 7.58 -52.39
C ALA A 37 3.18 8.35 -53.17
N VAL A 38 3.44 8.63 -54.45
CA VAL A 38 2.47 9.28 -55.33
C VAL A 38 1.21 8.40 -55.51
N ARG A 39 1.38 7.10 -55.79
CA ARG A 39 0.26 6.17 -56.02
C ARG A 39 -0.62 5.94 -54.78
N THR A 40 -0.04 6.06 -53.59
CA THR A 40 -0.76 5.91 -52.31
C THR A 40 -1.25 7.24 -51.74
N SER A 41 -1.00 8.36 -52.44
CA SER A 41 -1.27 9.71 -51.95
C SER A 41 -0.69 9.97 -50.55
N LYS A 42 0.54 9.47 -50.30
CA LYS A 42 1.28 9.68 -49.05
C LYS A 42 2.56 10.47 -49.29
N PRO A 43 3.05 11.25 -48.30
CA PRO A 43 4.32 11.93 -48.44
C PRO A 43 5.47 10.93 -48.62
N GLU A 44 6.37 11.19 -49.56
CA GLU A 44 7.54 10.34 -49.82
C GLU A 44 8.39 10.15 -48.56
N LYS A 45 8.59 11.22 -47.78
CA LYS A 45 9.29 11.17 -46.49
C LYS A 45 8.67 10.18 -45.51
N THR A 46 7.35 10.04 -45.52
CA THR A 46 6.62 9.11 -44.66
C THR A 46 6.84 7.67 -45.08
N ILE A 47 6.80 7.38 -46.39
CA ILE A 47 7.12 6.03 -46.91
C ILE A 47 8.56 5.65 -46.58
N ILE A 48 9.51 6.58 -46.73
CA ILE A 48 10.92 6.35 -46.36
C ILE A 48 11.05 6.03 -44.86
N ALA A 49 10.37 6.79 -43.99
CA ALA A 49 10.40 6.54 -42.54
C ALA A 49 9.78 5.19 -42.18
N VAL A 50 8.70 4.78 -42.86
CA VAL A 50 8.10 3.45 -42.70
C VAL A 50 9.09 2.35 -43.08
N ILE A 51 9.72 2.45 -44.26
CA ILE A 51 10.70 1.46 -44.75
C ILE A 51 11.88 1.32 -43.80
N LYS A 52 12.36 2.44 -43.23
CA LYS A 52 13.45 2.45 -42.24
C LYS A 52 13.06 1.90 -40.86
N GLY A 53 11.76 1.72 -40.59
CA GLY A 53 11.27 1.32 -39.27
C GLY A 53 11.12 2.48 -38.26
N ASP A 54 11.29 3.73 -38.71
CA ASP A 54 11.14 4.93 -37.90
C ASP A 54 9.68 5.37 -37.72
N SER A 55 8.76 4.82 -38.52
CA SER A 55 7.33 5.17 -38.47
C SER A 55 6.46 3.94 -38.70
N ALA A 56 5.38 3.84 -37.93
CA ALA A 56 4.41 2.77 -38.07
C ALA A 56 3.55 2.93 -39.33
N ILE A 57 3.11 1.80 -39.91
CA ILE A 57 2.04 1.78 -40.90
C ILE A 57 0.71 1.99 -40.18
N THR A 58 0.02 3.09 -40.49
CA THR A 58 -1.31 3.38 -39.94
C THR A 58 -2.41 2.60 -40.67
N SER A 59 -3.62 2.56 -40.11
CA SER A 59 -4.78 1.91 -40.76
C SER A 59 -5.09 2.51 -42.14
N ASP A 60 -5.00 3.83 -42.26
CA ASP A 60 -5.21 4.57 -43.52
C ASP A 60 -4.11 4.26 -44.56
N MET A 61 -2.84 4.16 -44.13
CA MET A 61 -1.77 3.66 -45.00
C MET A 61 -2.01 2.23 -45.45
N SER A 62 -2.47 1.35 -44.56
CA SER A 62 -2.72 -0.06 -44.87
C SER A 62 -3.75 -0.24 -46.00
N VAL A 63 -4.82 0.56 -45.99
CA VAL A 63 -5.86 0.56 -47.06
C VAL A 63 -5.30 1.12 -48.38
N ALA A 64 -4.52 2.20 -48.32
CA ALA A 64 -3.86 2.76 -49.49
C ALA A 64 -2.85 1.77 -50.10
N PHE A 65 -2.08 1.08 -49.26
CA PHE A 65 -1.06 0.13 -49.68
C PHE A 65 -1.69 -1.10 -50.33
N GLU A 66 -2.84 -1.57 -49.86
CA GLU A 66 -3.57 -2.69 -50.47
C GLU A 66 -3.89 -2.44 -51.95
N THR A 67 -4.31 -1.22 -52.29
CA THR A 67 -4.67 -0.86 -53.66
C THR A 67 -3.48 -1.00 -54.61
N VAL A 68 -2.27 -0.66 -54.15
CA VAL A 68 -1.05 -0.65 -54.96
C VAL A 68 -0.32 -2.00 -54.91
N THR A 69 -0.10 -2.55 -53.72
CA THR A 69 0.67 -3.78 -53.49
C THR A 69 -0.12 -5.07 -53.74
N LYS A 70 -1.47 -4.97 -53.79
CA LYS A 70 -2.41 -6.11 -53.79
C LYS A 70 -2.28 -7.04 -52.57
N ILE A 71 -1.63 -6.56 -51.51
CA ILE A 71 -1.56 -7.24 -50.22
C ILE A 71 -2.66 -6.66 -49.31
N PRO A 72 -3.55 -7.49 -48.75
CA PRO A 72 -4.68 -6.99 -47.96
C PRO A 72 -4.28 -6.07 -46.80
N ALA A 73 -5.06 -5.03 -46.52
CA ALA A 73 -4.79 -4.06 -45.45
C ALA A 73 -4.62 -4.73 -44.08
N HIS A 74 -5.39 -5.80 -43.81
CA HIS A 74 -5.30 -6.54 -42.56
C HIS A 74 -3.94 -7.23 -42.37
N PHE A 75 -3.25 -7.61 -43.46
CA PHE A 75 -1.91 -8.16 -43.38
C PHE A 75 -0.92 -7.13 -42.81
N TRP A 76 -0.95 -5.90 -43.34
CA TRP A 76 -0.09 -4.80 -42.89
C TRP A 76 -0.37 -4.43 -41.42
N MET A 77 -1.66 -4.32 -41.05
CA MET A 77 -2.06 -4.05 -39.67
C MET A 77 -1.66 -5.17 -38.71
N ASN A 78 -1.78 -6.44 -39.11
CA ASN A 78 -1.36 -7.59 -38.29
C ASN A 78 0.15 -7.58 -38.06
N LYS A 79 0.95 -7.31 -39.11
CA LYS A 79 2.42 -7.19 -38.97
C LYS A 79 2.81 -6.00 -38.08
N GLN A 80 2.19 -4.83 -38.26
CA GLN A 80 2.48 -3.66 -37.42
C GLN A 80 2.17 -3.95 -35.95
N ARG A 81 1.00 -4.54 -35.66
CA ARG A 81 0.62 -4.93 -34.29
C ARG A 81 1.63 -5.87 -33.66
N ALA A 82 2.04 -6.91 -34.39
CA ALA A 82 3.02 -7.88 -33.90
C ALA A 82 4.37 -7.22 -33.59
N TYR A 83 4.83 -6.31 -34.45
CA TYR A 83 6.06 -5.55 -34.25
C TYR A 83 5.96 -4.62 -33.04
N ASP A 84 4.89 -3.84 -32.93
CA ASP A 84 4.67 -2.90 -31.83
C ASP A 84 4.62 -3.62 -30.48
N GLU A 85 3.91 -4.76 -30.43
CA GLU A 85 3.87 -5.62 -29.25
C GLU A 85 5.27 -6.14 -28.89
N TYR A 86 6.03 -6.63 -29.87
CA TYR A 86 7.40 -7.11 -29.66
C TYR A 86 8.31 -6.01 -29.09
N ILE A 87 8.32 -4.82 -29.69
CA ILE A 87 9.10 -3.67 -29.20
C ILE A 87 8.64 -3.25 -27.80
N ALA A 88 7.34 -3.21 -27.54
CA ALA A 88 6.81 -2.88 -26.22
C ALA A 88 7.24 -3.89 -25.15
N ARG A 89 7.23 -5.20 -25.47
CA ARG A 89 7.71 -6.26 -24.58
C ARG A 89 9.21 -6.15 -24.32
N GLN A 90 10.02 -5.86 -25.33
CA GLN A 90 11.47 -5.63 -25.15
C GLN A 90 11.75 -4.41 -24.25
N LYS A 91 11.07 -3.29 -24.48
CA LYS A 91 11.18 -2.11 -23.61
C LYS A 91 10.76 -2.43 -22.18
N ARG A 92 9.69 -3.22 -22.00
CA ARG A 92 9.22 -3.68 -20.69
C ARG A 92 10.26 -4.55 -19.99
N GLU A 93 10.91 -5.45 -20.72
CA GLU A 93 11.95 -6.32 -20.15
C GLU A 93 13.17 -5.52 -19.70
N LEU A 94 13.65 -4.60 -20.54
CA LEU A 94 14.76 -3.72 -20.19
C LEU A 94 14.44 -2.88 -18.94
N LEU A 95 13.20 -2.40 -18.83
CA LEU A 95 12.76 -1.67 -17.64
C LEU A 95 12.78 -2.54 -16.38
N ILE A 96 12.36 -3.80 -16.48
CA ILE A 96 12.41 -4.74 -15.36
C ILE A 96 13.85 -5.01 -14.94
N GLN A 97 14.75 -5.21 -15.90
CA GLN A 97 16.18 -5.40 -15.64
C GLN A 97 16.79 -4.18 -14.92
N ASN A 98 16.47 -2.97 -15.41
CA ASN A 98 16.95 -1.72 -14.81
C ASN A 98 16.34 -1.41 -13.43
N SER A 99 15.26 -2.12 -13.03
CA SER A 99 14.60 -1.95 -11.74
C SER A 99 15.07 -2.97 -10.69
N ALA A 100 16.08 -3.79 -11.01
CA ALA A 100 16.61 -4.82 -10.12
C ALA A 100 17.08 -4.25 -8.76
N GLU A 101 17.86 -3.17 -8.79
CA GLU A 101 18.41 -2.55 -7.58
C GLU A 101 17.31 -1.98 -6.69
N TRP A 102 16.33 -1.28 -7.29
CA TRP A 102 15.14 -0.77 -6.61
C TRP A 102 14.39 -1.89 -5.87
N ALA A 103 14.21 -3.05 -6.51
CA ALA A 103 13.52 -4.18 -5.88
C ALA A 103 14.28 -4.73 -4.65
N MET A 104 15.62 -4.68 -4.65
CA MET A 104 16.41 -5.20 -3.53
C MET A 104 16.32 -4.33 -2.27
N LEU A 105 15.77 -3.12 -2.35
CA LEU A 105 15.59 -2.23 -1.20
C LEU A 105 14.38 -2.62 -0.34
N PHE A 106 13.48 -3.47 -0.85
CA PHE A 106 12.31 -3.94 -0.12
C PHE A 106 12.58 -5.23 0.66
N PRO A 107 11.92 -5.46 1.81
CA PRO A 107 12.01 -6.70 2.57
C PRO A 107 11.17 -7.83 1.93
N ILE A 108 11.47 -8.18 0.67
CA ILE A 108 10.67 -9.13 -0.14
C ILE A 108 10.55 -10.49 0.55
N ALA A 109 11.61 -10.99 1.18
CA ALA A 109 11.57 -12.30 1.85
C ALA A 109 10.50 -12.34 2.94
N ASP A 110 10.37 -11.28 3.74
CA ASP A 110 9.34 -11.15 4.76
C ASP A 110 7.96 -10.93 4.17
N MET A 111 7.85 -10.16 3.08
CA MET A 111 6.58 -9.97 2.36
C MET A 111 6.05 -11.31 1.82
N VAL A 112 6.92 -12.16 1.25
CA VAL A 112 6.57 -13.52 0.79
C VAL A 112 6.20 -14.40 1.98
N LYS A 113 6.99 -14.39 3.06
CA LYS A 113 6.71 -15.19 4.27
C LYS A 113 5.35 -14.85 4.89
N LYS A 114 4.93 -13.59 4.81
CA LYS A 114 3.62 -13.11 5.27
C LYS A 114 2.49 -13.27 4.25
N GLY A 115 2.78 -13.81 3.06
CA GLY A 115 1.80 -14.04 2.00
C GLY A 115 1.36 -12.79 1.24
N TRP A 116 2.10 -11.67 1.35
CA TRP A 116 1.78 -10.42 0.63
C TRP A 116 2.21 -10.48 -0.83
N LEU A 117 3.25 -11.26 -1.12
CA LEU A 117 3.77 -11.51 -2.46
C LEU A 117 3.81 -13.02 -2.73
N ALA A 118 3.65 -13.40 -4.00
CA ALA A 118 3.90 -14.78 -4.40
C ALA A 118 5.41 -15.13 -4.28
N PRO A 119 5.77 -16.41 -4.07
CA PRO A 119 7.18 -16.83 -4.04
C PRO A 119 7.94 -16.42 -5.31
N CYS A 120 9.06 -15.71 -5.13
CA CYS A 120 9.91 -15.22 -6.21
C CYS A 120 11.28 -15.92 -6.16
N LYS A 121 11.72 -16.50 -7.29
CA LYS A 121 13.05 -17.12 -7.44
C LYS A 121 14.03 -16.19 -8.15
N THR A 122 13.56 -15.45 -9.14
CA THR A 122 14.40 -14.57 -9.98
C THR A 122 14.23 -13.10 -9.61
N VAL A 123 15.23 -12.27 -9.95
CA VAL A 123 15.12 -10.80 -9.78
C VAL A 123 13.97 -10.24 -10.62
N ARG A 124 13.77 -10.77 -11.82
CA ARG A 124 12.65 -10.42 -12.70
C ARG A 124 11.30 -10.62 -12.02
N GLU A 125 11.08 -11.79 -11.40
CA GLU A 125 9.85 -12.09 -10.67
C GLU A 125 9.65 -11.14 -9.49
N LYS A 126 10.72 -10.82 -8.75
CA LYS A 126 10.68 -9.87 -7.64
C LYS A 126 10.19 -8.48 -8.09
N VAL A 127 10.80 -7.94 -9.15
CA VAL A 127 10.41 -6.64 -9.72
C VAL A 127 8.95 -6.69 -10.19
N PHE A 128 8.55 -7.75 -10.89
CA PHE A 128 7.18 -7.90 -11.38
C PHE A 128 6.16 -7.95 -10.24
N GLN A 129 6.43 -8.75 -9.20
CA GLN A 129 5.57 -8.87 -8.02
C GLN A 129 5.44 -7.53 -7.29
N LEU A 130 6.52 -6.77 -7.14
CA LEU A 130 6.46 -5.42 -6.54
C LEU A 130 5.64 -4.45 -7.38
N PHE A 131 5.83 -4.42 -8.71
CA PHE A 131 5.00 -3.59 -9.60
C PHE A 131 3.51 -3.93 -9.48
N SER A 132 3.17 -5.22 -9.46
CA SER A 132 1.80 -5.67 -9.27
C SER A 132 1.25 -5.28 -7.90
N PHE A 133 2.02 -5.51 -6.83
CA PHE A 133 1.64 -5.23 -5.45
C PHE A 133 1.36 -3.74 -5.20
N PHE A 134 2.24 -2.87 -5.69
CA PHE A 134 2.07 -1.42 -5.60
C PHE A 134 1.11 -0.84 -6.62
N GLY A 135 0.70 -1.60 -7.65
CA GLY A 135 -0.15 -1.09 -8.72
C GLY A 135 0.54 -0.06 -9.60
N VAL A 136 1.85 -0.18 -9.80
CA VAL A 136 2.69 0.76 -10.56
C VAL A 136 3.38 0.07 -11.73
N SER A 137 3.64 0.82 -12.81
CA SER A 137 4.30 0.26 -14.00
C SER A 137 5.83 0.38 -13.96
N THR A 138 6.38 1.28 -13.14
CA THR A 138 7.81 1.61 -13.07
C THR A 138 8.24 1.94 -11.64
N SER A 139 9.55 1.83 -11.34
CA SER A 139 10.12 2.26 -10.06
C SER A 139 9.96 3.77 -9.84
N ARG A 140 10.14 4.56 -10.90
CA ARG A 140 9.91 6.02 -10.88
C ARG A 140 8.47 6.37 -10.50
N ALA A 141 7.47 5.63 -10.98
CA ALA A 141 6.09 5.86 -10.58
C ALA A 141 5.87 5.62 -9.07
N TRP A 142 6.58 4.64 -8.48
CA TRP A 142 6.59 4.45 -7.03
C TRP A 142 7.27 5.63 -6.32
N GLU A 143 8.42 6.11 -6.82
CA GLU A 143 9.12 7.27 -6.25
C GLU A 143 8.25 8.53 -6.31
N ASP A 144 7.60 8.78 -7.44
CA ASP A 144 6.75 9.94 -7.63
C ASP A 144 5.52 9.93 -6.70
N TYR A 145 5.02 8.73 -6.39
CA TYR A 145 3.89 8.53 -5.48
C TYR A 145 4.30 8.66 -4.00
N TYR A 146 5.32 7.92 -3.56
CA TYR A 146 5.69 7.80 -2.14
C TYR A 146 6.75 8.81 -1.66
N PHE A 147 7.61 9.31 -2.55
CA PHE A 147 8.64 10.31 -2.23
C PHE A 147 8.26 11.72 -2.68
N ASN A 148 7.94 11.89 -3.96
CA ASN A 148 7.78 13.23 -4.54
C ASN A 148 6.37 13.81 -4.32
N GLN A 149 5.46 13.03 -3.72
CA GLN A 149 4.08 13.44 -3.37
C GLN A 149 3.35 14.13 -4.53
N GLN A 150 3.52 13.65 -5.75
CA GLN A 150 2.85 14.30 -6.90
C GLN A 150 1.31 14.27 -6.75
N LEU A 151 0.79 13.34 -5.93
CA LEU A 151 -0.61 13.27 -5.52
C LEU A 151 -0.78 13.72 -4.05
N LYS A 152 -0.61 15.02 -3.80
CA LYS A 152 -0.80 15.69 -2.48
C LYS A 152 -2.13 15.41 -1.77
N VAL A 153 -3.10 14.76 -2.38
CA VAL A 153 -4.40 14.44 -1.75
C VAL A 153 -4.41 13.01 -1.19
N ALA A 154 -3.71 12.07 -1.84
CA ALA A 154 -3.71 10.66 -1.44
C ALA A 154 -2.60 10.32 -0.44
N PHE A 155 -1.44 10.99 -0.55
CA PHE A 155 -0.27 10.67 0.26
C PHE A 155 0.52 11.95 0.60
N ARG A 156 0.27 12.53 1.78
CA ARG A 156 0.82 13.85 2.19
C ARG A 156 2.11 13.78 3.01
N ILE A 157 2.48 12.61 3.51
CA ILE A 157 3.81 12.43 4.11
C ILE A 157 4.75 11.92 3.04
N SER A 158 5.91 12.56 2.91
CA SER A 158 6.95 12.09 2.00
C SER A 158 7.75 11.10 2.80
N LEU A 159 7.93 9.90 2.26
CA LEU A 159 8.83 8.95 2.91
C LEU A 159 10.30 9.35 2.77
N ALA A 160 10.63 10.44 2.06
CA ALA A 160 12.01 10.88 1.84
C ALA A 160 12.74 11.25 3.14
N LYS A 161 11.98 11.60 4.19
CA LYS A 161 12.52 11.88 5.54
C LYS A 161 12.52 10.66 6.45
N THR A 162 12.08 9.51 5.97
CA THR A 162 12.05 8.28 6.77
C THR A 162 13.32 7.48 6.54
N LYS A 163 13.77 6.77 7.59
CA LYS A 163 14.97 5.92 7.48
C LYS A 163 14.75 4.68 6.62
N GLU A 164 13.50 4.22 6.50
CA GLU A 164 13.16 2.91 5.92
C GLU A 164 11.93 2.99 4.98
N PRO A 165 11.98 3.83 3.94
CA PRO A 165 10.81 4.17 3.11
C PRO A 165 10.22 2.97 2.36
N TYR A 166 11.06 2.01 1.97
CA TYR A 166 10.64 0.82 1.23
C TYR A 166 9.82 -0.14 2.10
N ALA A 167 10.25 -0.39 3.35
CA ALA A 167 9.50 -1.22 4.27
C ALA A 167 8.19 -0.54 4.73
N ILE A 168 8.24 0.78 4.98
CA ILE A 168 7.07 1.56 5.38
C ILE A 168 6.04 1.61 4.26
N SER A 169 6.42 1.96 3.02
CA SER A 169 5.49 1.98 1.89
C SER A 169 4.87 0.60 1.63
N ALA A 170 5.62 -0.48 1.75
CA ALA A 170 5.10 -1.83 1.61
C ALA A 170 4.05 -2.16 2.69
N TRP A 171 4.29 -1.76 3.94
CA TRP A 171 3.34 -1.94 5.02
C TRP A 171 2.07 -1.11 4.80
N LEU A 172 2.20 0.17 4.41
CA LEU A 172 1.05 1.02 4.09
C LEU A 172 0.23 0.46 2.93
N ARG A 173 0.89 0.03 1.85
CA ARG A 173 0.23 -0.57 0.70
C ARG A 173 -0.53 -1.84 1.06
N GLN A 174 0.05 -2.70 1.88
CA GLN A 174 -0.67 -3.89 2.37
C GLN A 174 -1.94 -3.48 3.12
N GLY A 175 -1.87 -2.42 3.92
CA GLY A 175 -3.04 -1.90 4.61
C GLY A 175 -4.12 -1.40 3.65
N GLU A 176 -3.74 -0.70 2.58
CA GLU A 176 -4.71 -0.27 1.55
C GLU A 176 -5.41 -1.46 0.90
N LEU A 177 -4.67 -2.52 0.58
CA LEU A 177 -5.23 -3.75 0.00
C LEU A 177 -6.19 -4.45 0.97
N GLN A 178 -5.83 -4.55 2.25
CA GLN A 178 -6.70 -5.10 3.28
C GLN A 178 -7.97 -4.25 3.47
N ALA A 179 -7.83 -2.93 3.52
CA ALA A 179 -8.97 -2.02 3.63
C ALA A 179 -9.89 -2.10 2.41
N ALA A 180 -9.35 -2.31 1.21
CA ALA A 180 -10.15 -2.47 -0.01
C ALA A 180 -11.04 -3.74 0.03
N ASN A 181 -10.60 -4.80 0.73
CA ASN A 181 -11.35 -6.04 0.88
C ASN A 181 -12.43 -5.97 1.98
N LEU A 182 -12.40 -4.95 2.85
CA LEU A 182 -13.45 -4.74 3.84
C LEU A 182 -14.65 -4.04 3.18
N GLU A 183 -15.79 -4.74 3.15
CA GLU A 183 -17.08 -4.14 2.80
C GLU A 183 -17.47 -3.09 3.86
N GLN A 184 -17.93 -1.94 3.40
CA GLN A 184 -18.34 -0.85 4.25
C GLN A 184 -19.53 -0.13 3.63
N ASP A 185 -20.69 -0.29 4.27
CA ASP A 185 -21.93 0.37 3.85
C ASP A 185 -22.21 1.65 4.66
N VAL A 186 -21.45 1.87 5.74
CA VAL A 186 -21.67 2.97 6.67
C VAL A 186 -20.68 4.10 6.41
N VAL A 187 -21.21 5.31 6.16
CA VAL A 187 -20.43 6.54 6.03
C VAL A 187 -19.94 6.99 7.42
N TYR A 188 -18.70 7.47 7.49
CA TYR A 188 -18.10 7.95 8.73
C TYR A 188 -18.96 9.00 9.44
N SER A 189 -19.15 8.81 10.74
CA SER A 189 -19.85 9.74 11.63
C SER A 189 -19.06 9.96 12.91
N GLU A 190 -18.56 11.18 13.12
CA GLU A 190 -17.87 11.58 14.34
C GLU A 190 -18.75 11.38 15.58
N LYS A 191 -20.05 11.67 15.46
CA LYS A 191 -21.03 11.44 16.53
C LYS A 191 -21.14 9.96 16.86
N SER A 192 -21.27 9.10 15.85
CA SER A 192 -21.35 7.65 16.05
C SER A 192 -20.08 7.09 16.69
N LEU A 193 -18.91 7.58 16.29
CA LEU A 193 -17.65 7.18 16.91
C LEU A 193 -17.63 7.52 18.39
N LYS A 194 -18.00 8.75 18.76
CA LYS A 194 -18.08 9.19 20.16
C LYS A 194 -19.07 8.35 20.99
N GLU A 195 -20.20 7.96 20.41
CA GLU A 195 -21.19 7.08 21.04
C GLU A 195 -20.72 5.62 21.21
N LEU A 196 -19.79 5.16 20.37
CA LEU A 196 -19.24 3.80 20.42
C LEU A 196 -18.00 3.67 21.32
N ILE A 197 -17.31 4.76 21.66
CA ILE A 197 -16.14 4.75 22.57
C ILE A 197 -16.43 4.03 23.90
N PRO A 198 -17.56 4.23 24.60
CA PRO A 198 -17.88 3.48 25.82
C PRO A 198 -17.94 1.96 25.61
N GLN A 199 -18.43 1.50 24.46
CA GLN A 199 -18.44 0.07 24.12
C GLN A 199 -17.02 -0.44 23.84
N MET A 200 -16.20 0.35 23.15
CA MET A 200 -14.78 0.03 22.96
C MET A 200 -14.07 -0.08 24.31
N LYS A 201 -14.33 0.82 25.27
CA LYS A 201 -13.79 0.71 26.65
C LYS A 201 -14.19 -0.58 27.35
N THR A 202 -15.42 -1.06 27.12
CA THR A 202 -15.87 -2.35 27.65
C THR A 202 -15.05 -3.51 27.08
N LEU A 203 -14.65 -3.45 25.80
CA LEU A 203 -13.74 -4.44 25.20
C LEU A 203 -12.34 -4.39 25.82
N ILE A 204 -11.86 -3.22 26.24
CA ILE A 204 -10.60 -3.09 26.98
C ILE A 204 -10.69 -3.88 28.28
N ALA A 205 -11.72 -3.62 29.09
CA ALA A 205 -11.89 -4.21 30.41
C ALA A 205 -12.12 -5.74 30.38
N THR A 206 -12.87 -6.22 29.39
CA THR A 206 -13.22 -7.65 29.27
C THR A 206 -12.19 -8.47 28.48
N HIS A 207 -11.42 -7.82 27.61
CA HIS A 207 -10.41 -8.38 26.71
C HIS A 207 -10.71 -9.81 26.21
N PRO A 208 -11.88 -10.04 25.56
CA PRO A 208 -12.26 -11.37 25.13
C PRO A 208 -11.34 -11.86 24.00
N GLN A 209 -11.24 -13.18 23.79
CA GLN A 209 -10.35 -13.74 22.75
C GLN A 209 -10.64 -13.21 21.33
N ASP A 210 -11.89 -12.80 21.06
CA ASP A 210 -12.36 -12.23 19.80
C ASP A 210 -12.39 -10.69 19.80
N PHE A 211 -11.72 -10.02 20.75
CA PHE A 211 -11.78 -8.56 20.91
C PHE A 211 -11.41 -7.81 19.61
N ALA A 212 -10.44 -8.31 18.84
CA ALA A 212 -9.99 -7.69 17.60
C ALA A 212 -11.10 -7.63 16.54
N ILE A 213 -11.87 -8.72 16.40
CA ILE A 213 -13.00 -8.79 15.47
C ILE A 213 -14.14 -7.87 15.94
N ARG A 214 -14.42 -7.88 17.25
CA ARG A 214 -15.44 -6.99 17.84
C ARG A 214 -15.07 -5.53 17.68
N LEU A 215 -13.79 -5.19 17.89
CA LEU A 215 -13.29 -3.82 17.73
C LEU A 215 -13.39 -3.38 16.28
N GLN A 216 -13.01 -4.23 15.32
CA GLN A 216 -13.19 -3.96 13.89
C GLN A 216 -14.67 -3.73 13.55
N THR A 217 -15.59 -4.51 14.13
CA THR A 217 -17.04 -4.34 13.94
C THR A 217 -17.52 -2.99 14.48
N LEU A 218 -17.10 -2.58 15.68
CA LEU A 218 -17.44 -1.27 16.25
C LEU A 218 -16.88 -0.13 15.38
N CYS A 219 -15.65 -0.27 14.87
CA CYS A 219 -15.08 0.70 13.94
C CYS A 219 -15.91 0.81 12.65
N LEU A 220 -16.32 -0.32 12.06
CA LEU A 220 -17.15 -0.33 10.84
C LEU A 220 -18.51 0.34 11.08
N GLN A 221 -19.12 0.15 12.25
CA GLN A 221 -20.36 0.85 12.64
C GLN A 221 -20.19 2.38 12.73
N ALA A 222 -18.98 2.85 13.06
CA ALA A 222 -18.64 4.28 13.03
C ALA A 222 -18.23 4.78 11.63
N GLY A 223 -18.17 3.88 10.64
CA GLY A 223 -17.66 4.14 9.30
C GLY A 223 -16.12 4.25 9.23
N ILE A 224 -15.40 3.49 10.07
CA ILE A 224 -13.93 3.43 10.11
C ILE A 224 -13.46 2.03 9.72
N LYS A 225 -12.49 1.95 8.79
CA LYS A 225 -11.83 0.69 8.45
C LYS A 225 -10.65 0.43 9.36
N LEU A 226 -10.82 -0.42 10.36
CA LEU A 226 -9.74 -0.92 11.20
C LEU A 226 -9.13 -2.18 10.58
N ILE A 227 -7.83 -2.16 10.33
CA ILE A 227 -7.09 -3.27 9.75
C ILE A 227 -5.87 -3.61 10.59
N TYR A 228 -5.53 -4.90 10.62
CA TYR A 228 -4.37 -5.41 11.32
C TYR A 228 -3.33 -5.88 10.31
N THR A 229 -2.15 -5.25 10.31
CA THR A 229 -1.08 -5.53 9.36
C THR A 229 0.22 -5.81 10.11
N PRO A 230 0.70 -7.05 10.16
CA PRO A 230 1.94 -7.38 10.86
C PRO A 230 3.13 -6.51 10.40
N CYS A 231 3.97 -6.04 11.32
CA CYS A 231 5.18 -5.28 10.97
C CYS A 231 6.07 -6.05 9.98
N LEU A 232 6.69 -5.29 9.06
CA LEU A 232 7.89 -5.73 8.34
C LEU A 232 9.14 -5.40 9.17
N PRO A 233 10.23 -6.16 9.01
CA PRO A 233 11.53 -5.73 9.53
C PRO A 233 11.83 -4.32 9.03
N LYS A 234 12.43 -3.51 9.89
CA LYS A 234 12.78 -2.11 9.59
C LYS A 234 11.58 -1.16 9.36
N ALA A 235 10.34 -1.62 9.54
CA ALA A 235 9.17 -0.74 9.67
C ALA A 235 8.62 -0.79 11.11
N PRO A 236 9.28 -0.14 12.08
CA PRO A 236 8.90 -0.13 13.49
C PRO A 236 7.69 0.78 13.75
N ILE A 237 6.56 0.53 13.09
CA ILE A 237 5.34 1.32 13.21
C ILE A 237 4.33 0.56 14.08
N ASN A 238 3.78 1.19 15.11
CA ASN A 238 2.68 0.63 15.90
C ASN A 238 1.32 0.83 15.20
N GLY A 239 1.11 2.03 14.66
CA GLY A 239 -0.14 2.44 14.05
C GLY A 239 0.04 3.49 12.95
N ALA A 240 -1.00 3.60 12.12
CA ALA A 240 -1.14 4.69 11.17
C ALA A 240 -2.62 5.02 10.94
N THR A 241 -2.92 6.31 10.92
CA THR A 241 -4.23 6.83 10.52
C THR A 241 -4.13 7.56 9.19
N ARG A 242 -5.03 7.23 8.27
CA ARG A 242 -5.19 7.93 6.99
C ARG A 242 -6.61 7.87 6.48
N TRP A 243 -6.94 8.80 5.59
CA TRP A 243 -8.21 8.81 4.88
C TRP A 243 -8.02 8.17 3.51
N LEU A 244 -8.70 7.06 3.27
CA LEU A 244 -8.78 6.39 1.97
C LEU A 244 -10.01 6.94 1.25
N ASN A 245 -9.80 7.90 0.36
CA ASN A 245 -10.86 8.77 -0.16
C ASN A 245 -11.56 9.51 1.00
N ASP A 246 -12.84 9.23 1.24
CA ASP A 246 -13.64 9.82 2.32
C ASP A 246 -13.83 8.91 3.53
N THR A 247 -13.16 7.74 3.55
CA THR A 247 -13.24 6.76 4.62
C THR A 247 -11.99 6.84 5.50
N PRO A 248 -12.11 7.07 6.82
CA PRO A 248 -10.99 6.93 7.74
C PRO A 248 -10.58 5.47 7.88
N CYS A 249 -9.27 5.22 7.85
CA CYS A 249 -8.66 3.92 8.02
C CYS A 249 -7.60 3.98 9.12
N ILE A 250 -7.73 3.06 10.07
CA ILE A 250 -6.74 2.80 11.12
C ILE A 250 -6.03 1.51 10.77
N GLN A 251 -4.71 1.57 10.66
CA GLN A 251 -3.87 0.41 10.42
C GLN A 251 -2.99 0.16 11.64
N LEU A 252 -3.17 -0.98 12.32
CA LEU A 252 -2.38 -1.34 13.50
C LEU A 252 -1.51 -2.56 13.23
N SER A 253 -0.31 -2.57 13.79
CA SER A 253 0.63 -3.67 13.59
C SER A 253 0.66 -4.72 14.69
N GLY A 254 0.13 -4.39 15.87
CA GLY A 254 0.24 -5.24 17.07
C GLY A 254 1.69 -5.43 17.51
N ARG A 255 2.58 -4.49 17.17
CA ARG A 255 3.97 -4.51 17.60
C ARG A 255 4.04 -4.63 19.13
N HIS A 256 5.07 -5.30 19.61
CA HIS A 256 5.27 -5.67 21.03
C HIS A 256 4.32 -6.75 21.58
N LYS A 257 3.17 -7.01 20.92
CA LYS A 257 2.18 -8.01 21.35
C LYS A 257 1.74 -7.81 22.80
N ARG A 258 1.63 -6.56 23.27
CA ARG A 258 1.17 -6.23 24.61
C ARG A 258 -0.14 -5.44 24.54
N ASN A 259 -1.10 -5.78 25.40
CA ASN A 259 -2.41 -5.14 25.42
C ASN A 259 -2.35 -3.66 25.82
N ASP A 260 -1.43 -3.27 26.70
CA ASP A 260 -1.23 -1.86 27.10
C ASP A 260 -0.86 -0.97 25.91
N ILE A 261 0.15 -1.40 25.14
CA ILE A 261 0.62 -0.68 23.95
C ILE A 261 -0.44 -0.71 22.85
N PHE A 262 -1.08 -1.85 22.61
CA PHE A 262 -2.10 -1.98 21.57
C PHE A 262 -3.25 -0.98 21.77
N TRP A 263 -3.82 -0.93 22.98
CA TRP A 263 -4.95 -0.05 23.27
C TRP A 263 -4.55 1.42 23.24
N PHE A 264 -3.34 1.76 23.72
CA PHE A 264 -2.80 3.10 23.59
C PHE A 264 -2.69 3.52 22.12
N SER A 265 -2.03 2.71 21.29
CA SER A 265 -1.90 2.98 19.85
C SER A 265 -3.27 3.10 19.19
N PHE A 266 -4.23 2.21 19.47
CA PHE A 266 -5.57 2.31 18.89
C PHE A 266 -6.26 3.63 19.22
N PHE A 267 -6.29 4.05 20.50
CA PHE A 267 -6.95 5.31 20.86
C PHE A 267 -6.16 6.55 20.42
N HIS A 268 -4.85 6.45 20.27
CA HIS A 268 -4.03 7.49 19.64
C HIS A 268 -4.49 7.71 18.19
N GLU A 269 -4.64 6.64 17.42
CA GLU A 269 -5.17 6.70 16.05
C GLU A 269 -6.60 7.25 15.98
N VAL A 270 -7.47 6.85 16.92
CA VAL A 270 -8.83 7.44 17.07
C VAL A 270 -8.75 8.94 17.37
N GLY A 271 -7.79 9.37 18.18
CA GLY A 271 -7.50 10.78 18.47
C GLY A 271 -7.21 11.56 17.19
N HIS A 272 -6.39 11.02 16.28
CA HIS A 272 -6.12 11.66 14.99
C HIS A 272 -7.38 11.85 14.14
N ILE A 273 -8.27 10.85 14.10
CA ILE A 273 -9.54 10.95 13.37
C ILE A 273 -10.43 12.06 13.94
N LEU A 274 -10.55 12.14 15.27
CA LEU A 274 -11.45 13.09 15.94
C LEU A 274 -10.91 14.52 16.00
N LEU A 275 -9.59 14.70 16.08
CA LEU A 275 -8.97 16.00 16.36
C LEU A 275 -8.36 16.66 15.13
N HIS A 276 -7.85 15.87 14.16
CA HIS A 276 -6.94 16.40 13.14
C HIS A 276 -7.49 16.37 11.69
N GLY A 277 -8.71 15.86 11.49
CA GLY A 277 -9.45 15.96 10.21
C GLY A 277 -8.87 15.14 9.05
N LYS A 278 -9.49 15.26 7.86
CA LYS A 278 -9.24 14.40 6.68
C LYS A 278 -7.86 14.52 6.01
N LYS A 279 -7.09 15.52 6.42
CA LYS A 279 -6.04 16.12 5.58
C LYS A 279 -4.63 15.69 5.94
N ASP A 280 -4.46 14.87 6.96
CA ASP A 280 -3.16 14.47 7.47
C ASP A 280 -3.08 12.94 7.56
N ILE A 281 -1.92 12.41 7.18
CA ILE A 281 -1.51 11.05 7.52
C ILE A 281 -0.59 11.21 8.74
N PHE A 282 -0.67 10.29 9.70
CA PHE A 282 0.21 10.27 10.87
C PHE A 282 0.93 8.93 10.93
N LEU A 283 2.24 8.97 11.16
CA LEU A 283 3.14 7.81 11.11
C LEU A 283 4.26 7.99 12.14
N GLU A 284 4.39 7.03 13.04
CA GLU A 284 5.49 7.04 14.02
C GLU A 284 6.88 7.01 13.35
N ASN A 285 7.85 7.70 13.95
CA ASN A 285 9.26 7.80 13.53
C ASN A 285 9.52 8.63 12.25
N ILE A 286 8.76 9.71 12.05
CA ILE A 286 9.01 10.67 10.98
C ILE A 286 9.45 12.01 11.58
N ASP A 287 10.38 12.69 10.90
CA ASP A 287 10.76 14.06 11.27
C ASP A 287 9.57 15.00 11.04
N TYR A 288 8.86 15.28 12.12
CA TYR A 288 7.69 16.13 12.14
C TYR A 288 8.06 17.61 12.18
N THR A 289 7.22 18.43 11.54
CA THR A 289 7.21 19.88 11.77
C THR A 289 6.62 20.19 13.14
N ASP A 290 6.87 21.38 13.69
CA ASP A 290 6.34 21.78 15.01
C ASP A 290 4.81 21.59 15.12
N LYS A 291 4.06 21.93 14.06
CA LYS A 291 2.60 21.73 13.99
C LYS A 291 2.17 20.26 13.99
N GLN A 292 3.01 19.36 13.49
CA GLN A 292 2.71 17.93 13.53
C GLN A 292 3.03 17.36 14.92
N LEU A 293 4.08 17.84 15.58
CA LEU A 293 4.39 17.48 16.97
C LEU A 293 3.25 17.87 17.93
N GLU A 294 2.63 19.04 17.74
CA GLU A 294 1.45 19.45 18.52
C GLU A 294 0.31 18.44 18.37
N LYS A 295 0.02 18.01 17.14
CA LYS A 295 -1.03 17.01 16.86
C LYS A 295 -0.73 15.65 17.46
N GLU A 296 0.51 15.17 17.38
CA GLU A 296 0.90 13.91 18.04
C GLU A 296 0.66 14.00 19.56
N HIS A 297 1.01 15.12 20.18
CA HIS A 297 0.80 15.34 21.62
C HIS A 297 -0.70 15.42 21.98
N GLU A 298 -1.53 16.01 21.12
CA GLU A 298 -2.99 16.04 21.28
C GLU A 298 -3.58 14.62 21.21
N ALA A 299 -3.13 13.79 20.25
CA ALA A 299 -3.54 12.39 20.13
C ALA A 299 -3.08 11.54 21.32
N ASP A 300 -1.84 11.69 21.79
CA ASP A 300 -1.33 11.03 22.99
C ASP A 300 -2.13 11.40 24.24
N THR A 301 -2.46 12.68 24.37
CA THR A 301 -3.28 13.20 25.48
C THR A 301 -4.69 12.61 25.42
N PHE A 302 -5.27 12.51 24.22
CA PHE A 302 -6.57 11.90 24.01
C PHE A 302 -6.56 10.42 24.41
N ALA A 303 -5.59 9.64 23.90
CA ALA A 303 -5.45 8.22 24.22
C ALA A 303 -5.29 7.98 25.72
N SER A 304 -4.40 8.76 26.36
CA SER A 304 -4.16 8.67 27.80
C SER A 304 -5.45 8.90 28.59
N LYS A 305 -6.20 9.97 28.29
CA LYS A 305 -7.46 10.32 29.00
C LYS A 305 -8.56 9.27 28.85
N ILE A 306 -8.64 8.60 27.70
CA ILE A 306 -9.65 7.54 27.48
C ILE A 306 -9.33 6.31 28.33
N LEU A 307 -8.05 5.93 28.38
CA LEU A 307 -7.57 4.74 29.07
C LEU A 307 -7.50 4.90 30.59
N LEU A 308 -7.02 6.06 31.05
CA LEU A 308 -6.89 6.42 32.46
C LEU A 308 -7.08 7.94 32.59
N SER A 309 -8.16 8.36 33.23
CA SER A 309 -8.45 9.78 33.40
C SER A 309 -7.41 10.45 34.30
N PRO A 310 -7.20 11.78 34.16
CA PRO A 310 -6.22 12.50 34.99
C PRO A 310 -6.46 12.37 36.49
N SER A 311 -7.72 12.25 36.93
CA SER A 311 -8.06 12.03 38.34
C SER A 311 -7.68 10.63 38.82
N GLU A 312 -7.89 9.60 37.99
CA GLU A 312 -7.54 8.21 38.32
C GLU A 312 -6.02 8.05 38.38
N GLU A 313 -5.30 8.62 37.40
CA GLU A 313 -3.84 8.64 37.39
C GLU A 313 -3.28 9.36 38.64
N ALA A 314 -3.80 10.54 38.96
CA ALA A 314 -3.37 11.30 40.13
C ALA A 314 -3.63 10.53 41.44
N GLU A 315 -4.72 9.76 41.52
CA GLU A 315 -5.02 8.93 42.68
C GLU A 315 -3.98 7.80 42.85
N ILE A 316 -3.63 7.11 41.77
CA ILE A 316 -2.62 6.04 41.78
C ILE A 316 -1.26 6.62 42.21
N ILE A 317 -0.83 7.71 41.59
CA ILE A 317 0.47 8.34 41.89
C ILE A 317 0.53 8.82 43.34
N LYS A 318 -0.56 9.42 43.84
CA LYS A 318 -0.64 9.91 45.21
C LYS A 318 -0.64 8.79 46.24
N SER A 319 -1.13 7.60 45.89
CA SER A 319 -1.12 6.46 46.80
C SER A 319 0.29 6.04 47.21
N GLY A 320 1.27 6.19 46.31
CA GLY A 320 2.66 5.78 46.51
C GLY A 320 2.89 4.27 46.63
N ASP A 321 1.84 3.45 46.56
CA ASP A 321 1.89 2.00 46.61
C ASP A 321 1.68 1.45 45.20
N TYR A 322 2.76 0.98 44.60
CA TYR A 322 2.77 0.36 43.27
C TYR A 322 2.99 -1.15 43.33
N THR A 323 2.57 -1.80 44.43
CA THR A 323 2.58 -3.25 44.53
C THR A 323 1.55 -3.87 43.57
N LEU A 324 1.76 -5.13 43.21
CA LEU A 324 0.84 -5.91 42.39
C LEU A 324 -0.61 -5.86 42.90
N GLN A 325 -0.81 -5.90 44.24
CA GLN A 325 -2.13 -5.85 44.86
C GLN A 325 -2.79 -4.48 44.71
N SER A 326 -2.02 -3.41 44.90
CA SER A 326 -2.50 -2.03 44.69
C SER A 326 -2.90 -1.80 43.22
N ILE A 327 -2.08 -2.28 42.27
CA ILE A 327 -2.39 -2.17 40.84
C ILE A 327 -3.69 -2.91 40.49
N ARG A 328 -3.89 -4.12 41.02
CA ARG A 328 -5.14 -4.88 40.84
C ARG A 328 -6.34 -4.16 41.46
N TYR A 329 -6.18 -3.60 42.65
CA TYR A 329 -7.22 -2.80 43.30
C TYR A 329 -7.63 -1.60 42.44
N PHE A 330 -6.68 -0.82 41.92
CA PHE A 330 -7.00 0.31 41.05
C PHE A 330 -7.60 -0.12 39.71
N ALA A 331 -7.13 -1.24 39.14
CA ALA A 331 -7.70 -1.81 37.92
C ALA A 331 -9.18 -2.15 38.08
N GLU A 332 -9.56 -2.81 39.19
CA GLU A 332 -10.95 -3.11 39.51
C GLU A 332 -11.76 -1.83 39.78
N LYS A 333 -11.20 -0.90 40.57
CA LYS A 333 -11.85 0.36 40.92
C LYS A 333 -12.20 1.20 39.68
N PHE A 334 -11.30 1.25 38.70
CA PHE A 334 -11.45 2.09 37.50
C PHE A 334 -11.99 1.32 36.29
N CYS A 335 -12.32 0.02 36.45
CA CYS A 335 -12.76 -0.85 35.36
C CYS A 335 -11.79 -0.83 34.16
N THR A 336 -10.49 -0.86 34.44
CA THR A 336 -9.41 -0.79 33.46
C THR A 336 -8.44 -1.96 33.67
N PRO A 337 -7.94 -2.64 32.62
CA PRO A 337 -7.00 -3.74 32.80
C PRO A 337 -5.75 -3.32 33.56
N PRO A 338 -5.22 -4.18 34.46
CA PRO A 338 -3.99 -3.90 35.20
C PRO A 338 -2.81 -3.52 34.29
N ALA A 339 -2.73 -4.14 33.09
CA ALA A 339 -1.70 -3.83 32.11
C ALA A 339 -1.65 -2.35 31.70
N ILE A 340 -2.80 -1.68 31.57
CA ILE A 340 -2.87 -0.27 31.16
C ILE A 340 -2.25 0.62 32.24
N ILE A 341 -2.54 0.33 33.51
CA ILE A 341 -1.94 1.03 34.65
C ILE A 341 -0.43 0.79 34.68
N VAL A 342 0.00 -0.48 34.56
CA VAL A 342 1.43 -0.85 34.51
C VAL A 342 2.15 -0.12 33.38
N GLY A 343 1.63 -0.18 32.16
CA GLY A 343 2.20 0.48 30.99
C GLY A 343 2.30 2.00 31.17
N ARG A 344 1.28 2.61 31.76
CA ARG A 344 1.28 4.05 32.07
C ARG A 344 2.33 4.42 33.11
N LEU A 345 2.44 3.68 34.21
CA LEU A 345 3.45 3.92 35.24
C LEU A 345 4.88 3.70 34.73
N GLN A 346 5.09 2.71 33.85
CA GLN A 346 6.36 2.45 33.17
C GLN A 346 6.73 3.62 32.25
N HIS A 347 5.78 4.12 31.46
CA HIS A 347 5.98 5.28 30.59
C HIS A 347 6.36 6.54 31.38
N LEU A 348 5.69 6.78 32.51
CA LEU A 348 5.99 7.89 33.43
C LEU A 348 7.28 7.67 34.24
N LYS A 349 7.94 6.52 34.11
CA LYS A 349 9.16 6.11 34.85
C LYS A 349 8.97 6.08 36.37
N VAL A 350 7.74 5.86 36.81
CA VAL A 350 7.38 5.71 38.23
C VAL A 350 7.76 4.32 38.73
N ILE A 351 7.59 3.32 37.87
CA ILE A 351 8.06 1.95 38.08
C ILE A 351 9.00 1.53 36.93
N PRO A 352 9.93 0.60 37.16
CA PRO A 352 10.82 0.13 36.11
C PRO A 352 10.12 -0.81 35.12
N TYR A 353 10.67 -0.89 33.90
CA TYR A 353 10.08 -1.68 32.80
C TYR A 353 10.01 -3.20 33.04
N TRP A 354 10.72 -3.75 34.01
CA TRP A 354 10.66 -5.19 34.35
C TRP A 354 9.60 -5.52 35.40
N GLN A 355 9.06 -4.52 36.09
CA GLN A 355 8.09 -4.74 37.16
C GLN A 355 6.73 -5.14 36.57
N ASP A 356 6.06 -6.07 37.26
CA ASP A 356 4.67 -6.52 37.03
C ASP A 356 4.35 -6.92 35.57
N GLN A 357 5.34 -7.45 34.83
CA GLN A 357 5.14 -7.94 33.46
C GLN A 357 4.09 -9.06 33.38
N GLU A 358 3.87 -9.79 34.49
CA GLU A 358 2.84 -10.83 34.59
C GLU A 358 1.40 -10.30 34.44
N LEU A 359 1.19 -9.00 34.63
CA LEU A 359 -0.10 -8.34 34.42
C LEU A 359 -0.35 -7.98 32.97
N ILE A 360 0.64 -8.13 32.09
CA ILE A 360 0.58 -7.72 30.69
C ILE A 360 0.14 -8.90 29.84
N GLU A 361 -1.00 -8.75 29.18
CA GLU A 361 -1.56 -9.79 28.36
C GLU A 361 -1.04 -9.70 26.93
N LYS A 362 -0.87 -10.87 26.33
CA LYS A 362 -0.38 -10.96 24.96
C LYS A 362 -1.52 -10.69 23.98
N VAL A 363 -1.33 -9.69 23.13
CA VAL A 363 -2.25 -9.42 22.02
C VAL A 363 -1.96 -10.36 20.85
N ASP A 364 -2.99 -11.10 20.44
CA ASP A 364 -3.02 -11.88 19.21
C ASP A 364 -4.02 -11.27 18.22
N LEU A 365 -3.54 -10.89 17.05
CA LEU A 365 -4.33 -10.30 15.98
C LEU A 365 -4.53 -11.27 14.81
N ASP A 366 -3.92 -12.46 14.85
CA ASP A 366 -3.89 -13.40 13.72
C ASP A 366 -5.30 -13.90 13.34
N SER A 367 -6.23 -13.92 14.29
CA SER A 367 -7.63 -14.28 14.09
C SER A 367 -8.42 -13.24 13.26
N ALA A 368 -8.00 -11.97 13.27
CA ALA A 368 -8.64 -10.87 12.56
C ALA A 368 -7.93 -10.50 11.24
N VAL A 369 -6.83 -11.19 10.90
CA VAL A 369 -6.04 -11.00 9.67
C VAL A 369 -6.48 -11.95 8.55
N LYS A 370 -7.21 -13.02 8.88
CA LYS A 370 -7.83 -13.96 7.93
C LYS A 370 -9.14 -13.40 7.39
#